data_AF-A0A9X2G9D7-F1
#
_entry.id   AF-A0A9X2G9D7-F1
#
_cell.length_a   1.000
_cell.length_b   1.000
_cell.length_c   1.000
_cell.angle_alpha   90.00
_cell.angle_beta   90.00
_cell.angle_gamma   90.00
#
_symmetry.space_group_name_H-M   'P 1'
#
loop_
_entity.id
_entity.type
_entity.pdbx_description
1 polymer ?
#
loop_
_entity_poly.entity_id
_entity_poly.type
_entity_poly.pdbx_seq_one_letter_code
_entity_poly.pdbx_strand_id
1 'polypeptide(L)'
;MSEPAPEVTTPFVSLDALVEWMRAGQLTNEQKRALQECLDAALEWTTDKVGPLEDVARTYEVWPSGRSLVLPDTHLVAVTEVRDPDGNLVEVPARRINRLAGVIEVAARGRIITGTWTVVAQARSHGSSVRLAVKIIASHLFDTQRGRATNVATAGLMGGATPVGDPSGVPKGFAIPSRAAELLKPFLRPGGM
;
A
#
# COMPACT_ATOMS: atom_id res chain seq x y z
N MET A 1 2.42 37.86 -2.18
CA MET A 1 1.77 36.62 -2.63
C MET A 1 1.95 35.62 -1.51
N SER A 2 0.88 35.30 -0.78
CA SER A 2 0.94 34.33 0.32
C SER A 2 0.99 32.94 -0.28
N GLU A 3 2.04 32.19 0.05
CA GLU A 3 2.18 30.77 -0.23
C GLU A 3 1.02 30.02 0.45
N PRO A 4 0.24 29.19 -0.28
CA PRO A 4 -0.81 28.41 0.35
C PRO A 4 -0.16 27.42 1.33
N ALA A 5 -0.68 27.39 2.55
CA ALA A 5 -0.24 26.42 3.56
C ALA A 5 -0.38 25.00 3.00
N PRO A 6 0.58 24.09 3.28
CA PRO A 6 0.46 22.70 2.85
C PRO A 6 -0.85 22.12 3.41
N GLU A 7 -1.71 21.62 2.53
CA GLU A 7 -2.92 20.93 2.93
C GLU A 7 -2.52 19.77 3.85
N VAL A 8 -3.15 19.71 5.03
CA VAL A 8 -2.91 18.64 5.99
C VAL A 8 -3.47 17.35 5.39
N THR A 9 -2.60 16.57 4.76
CA THR A 9 -2.96 15.25 4.24
C THR A 9 -3.46 14.40 5.39
N THR A 10 -4.75 14.08 5.38
CA THR A 10 -5.34 13.24 6.41
C THR A 10 -4.76 11.84 6.26
N PRO A 11 -4.08 11.28 7.29
CA PRO A 11 -3.40 10.01 7.16
C PRO A 11 -4.39 8.89 6.85
N PHE A 12 -3.99 7.94 6.00
CA PHE A 12 -4.80 6.78 5.64
C PHE A 12 -5.36 6.00 6.85
N VAL A 13 -4.58 5.87 7.93
CA VAL A 13 -5.07 5.42 9.25
C VAL A 13 -4.37 6.27 10.31
N SER A 14 -5.12 6.97 11.16
CA SER A 14 -4.56 7.72 12.29
C SER A 14 -4.37 6.85 13.53
N LEU A 15 -3.44 7.27 14.40
CA LEU A 15 -3.22 6.62 15.70
C LEU A 15 -4.50 6.60 16.54
N ASP A 16 -5.24 7.70 16.59
CA ASP A 16 -6.50 7.78 17.34
C ASP A 16 -7.54 6.77 16.81
N ALA A 17 -7.66 6.65 15.48
CA ALA A 17 -8.56 5.69 14.86
C ALA A 17 -8.13 4.22 15.07
N LEU A 18 -6.85 3.98 15.34
CA LEU A 18 -6.33 2.67 15.74
C LEU A 18 -6.62 2.40 17.22
N VAL A 19 -6.34 3.35 18.11
CA VAL A 19 -6.61 3.25 19.56
C VAL A 19 -8.11 3.00 19.82
N GLU A 20 -8.98 3.75 19.15
CA GLU A 20 -10.44 3.58 19.23
C GLU A 20 -10.85 2.19 18.76
N TRP A 21 -10.32 1.73 17.62
CA TRP A 21 -10.63 0.41 17.06
C TRP A 21 -10.17 -0.73 17.98
N MET A 22 -8.98 -0.61 18.59
CA MET A 22 -8.47 -1.58 19.56
C MET A 22 -9.26 -1.55 20.88
N ARG A 23 -10.10 -0.52 21.10
CA ARG A 23 -10.71 -0.22 22.41
C ARG A 23 -9.65 -0.17 23.52
N ALA A 24 -8.46 0.31 23.17
CA ALA A 24 -7.41 0.50 24.15
C ALA A 24 -7.84 1.63 25.09
N GLY A 25 -7.70 1.40 26.41
CA GLY A 25 -7.90 2.45 27.41
C GLY A 25 -6.85 3.57 27.29
N GLN A 26 -6.66 4.34 28.35
CA GLN A 26 -5.60 5.35 28.33
C GLN A 26 -4.21 4.70 28.20
N LEU A 27 -3.59 4.91 27.04
CA LEU A 27 -2.21 4.51 26.78
C LEU A 27 -1.24 5.57 27.33
N THR A 28 -0.12 5.11 27.90
CA THR A 28 0.99 5.99 28.26
C THR A 28 1.63 6.59 27.01
N ASN A 29 2.37 7.70 27.15
CA ASN A 29 3.07 8.31 26.01
C ASN A 29 4.05 7.34 25.33
N GLU A 30 4.72 6.49 26.11
CA GLU A 30 5.60 5.45 25.59
C GLU A 30 4.83 4.40 24.78
N GLN A 31 3.68 3.94 25.29
CA GLN A 31 2.81 3.01 24.56
C GLN A 31 2.25 3.62 23.28
N LYS A 32 1.89 4.91 23.29
CA LYS A 32 1.46 5.63 22.08
C LYS A 32 2.57 5.70 21.04
N ARG A 33 3.81 5.98 21.46
CA ARG A 33 4.97 6.00 20.55
C ARG A 33 5.23 4.63 19.93
N ALA A 34 5.26 3.57 20.74
CA ALA A 34 5.44 2.21 20.24
C ALA A 34 4.30 1.76 19.30
N LEU A 35 3.06 2.17 19.60
CA LEU A 35 1.92 1.90 18.72
C LEU A 35 2.01 2.68 17.41
N GLN A 36 2.50 3.92 17.42
CA GLN A 36 2.77 4.70 16.22
C GLN A 36 3.81 4.01 15.34
N GLU A 37 4.93 3.56 15.91
CA GLU A 37 5.97 2.83 15.17
C GLU A 37 5.41 1.55 14.51
N CYS A 38 4.52 0.82 15.21
CA CYS A 38 3.84 -0.35 14.66
C CYS A 38 2.87 0.02 13.52
N LEU A 39 2.17 1.15 13.65
CA LEU A 39 1.29 1.67 12.61
C LEU A 39 2.07 2.11 11.37
N ASP A 40 3.19 2.80 11.54
CA ASP A 40 4.05 3.24 10.45
C ASP A 40 4.61 2.03 9.68
N ALA A 41 5.11 1.01 10.40
CA ALA A 41 5.56 -0.23 9.78
C ALA A 41 4.45 -0.98 9.03
N ALA A 42 3.22 -0.98 9.58
CA ALA A 42 2.07 -1.59 8.92
C ALA A 42 1.66 -0.83 7.64
N LEU A 43 1.71 0.51 7.68
CA LEU A 43 1.43 1.36 6.52
C LEU A 43 2.48 1.18 5.42
N GLU A 44 3.77 1.17 5.78
CA GLU A 44 4.89 0.95 4.87
C GLU A 44 4.76 -0.40 4.17
N TRP A 45 4.61 -1.48 4.95
CA TRP A 45 4.48 -2.84 4.42
C TRP A 45 3.24 -2.97 3.52
N THR A 46 2.11 -2.41 3.93
CA THR A 46 0.89 -2.47 3.12
C THR A 46 1.07 -1.69 1.82
N THR A 47 1.67 -0.50 1.88
CA THR A 47 1.96 0.32 0.68
C THR A 47 2.86 -0.41 -0.31
N ASP A 48 3.85 -1.16 0.16
CA ASP A 48 4.68 -2.01 -0.70
C ASP A 48 3.88 -3.14 -1.36
N LYS A 49 2.93 -3.75 -0.65
CA LYS A 49 2.17 -4.89 -1.19
C LYS A 49 1.01 -4.52 -2.11
N VAL A 50 0.27 -3.45 -1.79
CA VAL A 50 -0.93 -3.05 -2.54
C VAL A 50 -0.76 -1.80 -3.39
N GLY A 51 0.31 -1.03 -3.16
CA GLY A 51 0.51 0.26 -3.80
C GLY A 51 0.00 1.45 -2.96
N PRO A 52 -0.17 2.63 -3.58
CA PRO A 52 -0.60 3.86 -2.90
C PRO A 52 -1.87 3.69 -2.05
N LEU A 53 -1.79 4.02 -0.76
CA LEU A 53 -2.95 4.00 0.13
C LEU A 53 -3.87 5.22 -0.04
N GLU A 54 -3.31 6.34 -0.48
CA GLU A 54 -3.99 7.62 -0.60
C GLU A 54 -4.29 7.96 -2.07
N ASP A 55 -5.34 8.74 -2.27
CA ASP A 55 -5.79 9.21 -3.57
C ASP A 55 -4.90 10.40 -4.02
N VAL A 56 -3.67 10.08 -4.42
CA VAL A 56 -2.66 11.07 -4.79
C VAL A 56 -2.27 10.87 -6.25
N ALA A 57 -2.18 11.97 -7.00
CA ALA A 57 -1.64 11.96 -8.35
C ALA A 57 -0.15 11.59 -8.31
N ARG A 58 0.23 10.62 -9.12
CA ARG A 58 1.61 10.12 -9.21
C ARG A 58 2.12 10.18 -10.64
N THR A 59 3.41 10.47 -10.73
CA THR A 59 4.17 10.42 -11.97
C THR A 59 4.87 9.07 -12.06
N TYR A 60 4.66 8.38 -13.18
CA TYR A 60 5.26 7.09 -13.49
C TYR A 60 6.16 7.22 -14.70
N GLU A 61 7.36 6.64 -14.58
CA GLU A 61 8.26 6.43 -15.70
C GLU A 61 8.13 4.96 -16.14
N VAL A 62 7.62 4.75 -17.35
CA VAL A 62 7.29 3.41 -17.85
C VAL A 62 7.86 3.16 -19.24
N TRP A 63 8.29 1.93 -19.44
CA TRP A 63 8.70 1.46 -20.76
C TRP A 63 7.51 0.87 -21.52
N PRO A 64 7.44 1.10 -22.84
CA PRO A 64 6.37 0.53 -23.65
C PRO A 64 6.51 -0.98 -23.78
N SER A 65 5.39 -1.69 -23.63
CA SER A 65 5.23 -3.10 -23.97
C SER A 65 4.34 -3.21 -25.22
N GLY A 66 4.98 -3.40 -26.38
CA GLY A 66 4.28 -3.41 -27.67
C GLY A 66 3.72 -2.03 -28.03
N ARG A 67 2.40 -1.84 -27.89
CA ARG A 67 1.70 -0.56 -28.14
C ARG A 67 1.13 0.08 -26.88
N SER A 68 1.41 -0.53 -25.74
CA SER A 68 0.78 -0.19 -24.47
C SER A 68 1.83 0.20 -23.44
N LEU A 69 1.46 1.19 -22.62
CA LEU A 69 2.14 1.50 -21.37
C LEU A 69 1.41 0.74 -20.26
N VAL A 70 2.16 0.04 -19.43
CA VAL A 70 1.61 -0.70 -18.29
C VAL A 70 2.07 0.01 -17.03
N LEU A 71 1.11 0.53 -16.27
CA LEU A 71 1.39 1.16 -14.99
C LEU A 71 1.49 0.10 -13.89
N PRO A 72 2.32 0.34 -12.86
CA PRO A 72 2.40 -0.55 -11.70
C PRO A 72 1.12 -0.54 -10.84
N ASP A 73 0.37 0.57 -10.88
CA ASP A 73 -0.87 0.73 -10.13
C ASP A 73 -2.10 0.40 -10.99
N THR A 74 -3.09 -0.25 -10.37
CA THR A 74 -4.34 -0.68 -11.00
C THR A 74 -5.52 0.12 -10.44
N HIS A 75 -6.70 0.00 -11.04
CA HIS A 75 -7.91 0.74 -10.61
C HIS A 75 -7.69 2.26 -10.54
N LEU A 76 -7.22 2.85 -11.64
CA LEU A 76 -6.99 4.28 -11.74
C LEU A 76 -8.32 5.05 -11.75
N VAL A 77 -8.38 6.17 -11.03
CA VAL A 77 -9.48 7.14 -11.12
C VAL A 77 -9.36 7.91 -12.43
N ALA A 78 -8.17 8.43 -12.69
CA ALA A 78 -7.87 9.27 -13.84
C ALA A 78 -6.43 9.04 -14.33
N VAL A 79 -6.23 9.25 -15.63
CA VAL A 79 -4.92 9.50 -16.22
C VAL A 79 -4.99 10.92 -16.73
N THR A 80 -4.18 11.81 -16.16
CA THR A 80 -4.21 13.24 -16.45
C THR A 80 -3.23 13.61 -17.54
N GLU A 81 -2.10 12.93 -17.61
CA GLU A 81 -1.03 13.29 -18.52
C GLU A 81 -0.29 12.06 -19.04
N VAL A 82 0.04 12.07 -20.33
CA VAL A 82 0.92 11.08 -20.96
C VAL A 82 1.90 11.86 -21.83
N ARG A 83 3.20 11.67 -21.59
CA ARG A 83 4.26 12.27 -22.38
C ARG A 83 5.12 11.21 -23.03
N ASP A 84 5.50 11.47 -24.28
CA ASP A 84 6.46 10.65 -25.01
C ASP A 84 7.88 10.81 -24.44
N PRO A 85 8.85 10.00 -24.90
CA PRO A 85 10.24 10.10 -24.45
C PRO A 85 10.94 11.42 -24.79
N ASP A 86 10.39 12.19 -25.73
CA ASP A 86 10.89 13.51 -26.11
C ASP A 86 10.24 14.63 -25.26
N GLY A 87 9.32 14.27 -24.35
CA GLY A 87 8.63 15.16 -23.44
C GLY A 87 7.36 15.80 -24.00
N ASN A 88 6.91 15.43 -25.21
CA ASN A 88 5.71 15.96 -25.82
C ASN A 88 4.45 15.34 -25.19
N LEU A 89 3.42 16.16 -25.00
CA LEU A 89 2.13 15.68 -24.53
C LEU A 89 1.44 14.85 -25.63
N VAL A 90 1.02 13.63 -25.28
CA VAL A 90 0.31 12.71 -26.15
C VAL A 90 -1.13 12.58 -25.70
N GLU A 91 -2.06 13.03 -26.54
CA GLU A 91 -3.48 12.86 -26.28
C GLU A 91 -3.89 11.39 -26.48
N VAL A 92 -4.29 10.74 -25.38
CA VAL A 92 -4.79 9.37 -25.40
C VAL A 92 -6.32 9.37 -25.22
N PRO A 93 -7.10 8.95 -26.22
CA PRO A 93 -8.55 8.81 -26.09
C PRO A 93 -8.94 7.91 -24.91
N ALA A 94 -9.94 8.30 -24.11
CA ALA A 94 -10.37 7.54 -22.93
C ALA A 94 -10.68 6.06 -23.22
N ARG A 95 -11.19 5.73 -24.41
CA ARG A 95 -11.46 4.34 -24.85
C ARG A 95 -10.22 3.45 -24.97
N ARG A 96 -9.02 4.05 -24.97
CA ARG A 96 -7.71 3.37 -25.04
C ARG A 96 -7.04 3.23 -23.67
N ILE A 97 -7.73 3.64 -22.61
CA ILE A 97 -7.25 3.60 -21.23
C ILE A 97 -8.07 2.56 -20.49
N ASN A 98 -7.47 1.40 -20.23
CA ASN A 98 -8.03 0.43 -19.30
C ASN A 98 -7.60 0.82 -17.88
N ARG A 99 -8.42 1.65 -17.24
CA ARG A 99 -8.18 2.14 -15.88
C ARG A 99 -8.14 1.02 -14.83
N LEU A 100 -8.93 -0.04 -15.02
CA LEU A 100 -8.94 -1.17 -14.08
C LEU A 100 -7.61 -1.92 -14.10
N ALA A 101 -7.05 -2.15 -15.29
CA ALA A 101 -5.79 -2.88 -15.44
C ALA A 101 -4.53 -2.00 -15.40
N GLY A 102 -4.67 -0.67 -15.37
CA GLY A 102 -3.53 0.25 -15.44
C GLY A 102 -2.85 0.24 -16.82
N VAL A 103 -3.58 -0.01 -17.91
CA VAL A 103 -3.03 -0.14 -19.26
C VAL A 103 -3.47 1.02 -20.14
N ILE A 104 -2.52 1.66 -20.83
CA ILE A 104 -2.74 2.80 -21.71
C ILE A 104 -2.23 2.46 -23.11
N GLU A 105 -3.12 2.37 -24.11
CA GLU A 105 -2.73 2.11 -25.51
C GLU A 105 -2.48 3.43 -26.26
N VAL A 106 -1.20 3.77 -26.46
CA VAL A 106 -0.80 5.08 -27.02
C VAL A 106 -0.75 5.11 -28.56
N ALA A 107 -0.71 3.97 -29.26
CA ALA A 107 -0.58 3.93 -30.72
C ALA A 107 -1.72 3.16 -31.40
N ALA A 108 -2.51 3.85 -32.23
CA ALA A 108 -3.63 3.26 -32.95
C ALA A 108 -3.23 2.41 -34.17
N ARG A 109 -2.27 2.92 -34.97
CA ARG A 109 -1.88 2.33 -36.26
C ARG A 109 -0.39 2.51 -36.60
N GLY A 110 0.46 2.80 -35.60
CA GLY A 110 1.88 3.07 -35.79
C GLY A 110 2.79 2.30 -34.83
N ARG A 111 4.11 2.46 -35.02
CA ARG A 111 5.13 2.00 -34.07
C ARG A 111 5.18 3.00 -32.91
N ILE A 112 5.24 2.49 -31.67
CA ILE A 112 5.45 3.34 -30.49
C ILE A 112 6.88 3.90 -30.52
N ILE A 113 7.07 5.12 -30.03
CA ILE A 113 8.41 5.67 -29.82
C ILE A 113 9.06 4.88 -28.68
N THR A 114 10.24 4.33 -28.95
CA THR A 114 11.02 3.61 -27.94
C THR A 114 11.63 4.60 -26.96
N GLY A 115 11.56 4.31 -25.67
CA GLY A 115 12.15 5.12 -24.61
C GLY A 115 11.26 5.13 -23.37
N THR A 116 11.65 5.92 -22.38
CA THR A 116 10.88 6.11 -21.16
C THR A 116 9.72 7.07 -21.42
N TRP A 117 8.50 6.61 -21.19
CA TRP A 117 7.30 7.44 -21.22
C TRP A 117 6.99 7.94 -19.82
N THR A 118 6.52 9.18 -19.73
CA THR A 118 6.06 9.75 -18.45
C THR A 118 4.54 9.75 -18.41
N VAL A 119 3.95 9.18 -17.38
CA VAL A 119 2.49 9.15 -17.19
C VAL A 119 2.14 9.74 -15.85
N VAL A 120 1.22 10.71 -15.81
CA VAL A 120 0.64 11.20 -14.57
C VAL A 120 -0.75 10.58 -14.43
N ALA A 121 -0.96 9.82 -13.35
CA ALA A 121 -2.22 9.16 -13.08
C ALA A 121 -2.57 9.19 -11.59
N GLN A 122 -3.86 9.07 -11.31
CA GLN A 122 -4.43 9.07 -9.99
C GLN A 122 -5.02 7.68 -9.69
N ALA A 123 -4.44 6.98 -8.71
CA ALA A 123 -4.91 5.67 -8.29
C ALA A 123 -6.10 5.80 -7.34
N ARG A 124 -7.06 4.86 -7.39
CA ARG A 124 -8.21 4.87 -6.47
C ARG A 124 -7.75 4.68 -5.03
N SER A 125 -8.26 5.51 -4.12
CA SER A 125 -8.11 5.26 -2.67
C SER A 125 -8.53 3.83 -2.32
N HIS A 126 -7.70 3.17 -1.51
CA HIS A 126 -8.06 1.86 -1.02
C HIS A 126 -9.21 1.92 -0.01
N GLY A 127 -10.13 0.96 -0.12
CA GLY A 127 -11.37 0.92 0.66
C GLY A 127 -11.16 0.53 2.12
N SER A 128 -12.28 0.44 2.85
CA SER A 128 -12.33 0.07 4.27
C SER A 128 -11.62 -1.25 4.60
N SER A 129 -11.58 -2.22 3.68
CA SER A 129 -10.89 -3.50 3.86
C SER A 129 -9.38 -3.35 4.07
N VAL A 130 -8.72 -2.46 3.32
CA VAL A 130 -7.27 -2.23 3.46
C VAL A 130 -6.99 -1.46 4.76
N ARG A 131 -7.84 -0.49 5.11
CA ARG A 131 -7.74 0.20 6.42
C ARG A 131 -7.88 -0.78 7.59
N LEU A 132 -8.80 -1.74 7.50
CA LEU A 132 -8.96 -2.79 8.51
C LEU A 132 -7.74 -3.71 8.56
N ALA A 133 -7.18 -4.09 7.40
CA ALA A 133 -5.97 -4.91 7.35
C ALA A 133 -4.77 -4.21 8.02
N VAL A 134 -4.55 -2.92 7.73
CA VAL A 134 -3.51 -2.10 8.39
C VAL A 134 -3.70 -2.10 9.90
N LYS A 135 -4.93 -1.89 10.39
CA LYS A 135 -5.23 -1.93 11.84
C LYS A 135 -4.92 -3.29 12.47
N ILE A 136 -5.29 -4.39 11.80
CA ILE A 136 -4.99 -5.75 12.26
C ILE A 136 -3.47 -5.99 12.33
N ILE A 137 -2.72 -5.57 11.31
CA ILE A 137 -1.26 -5.71 11.26
C ILE A 137 -0.61 -4.89 12.37
N ALA A 138 -0.97 -3.62 12.51
CA ALA A 138 -0.42 -2.73 13.54
C ALA A 138 -0.68 -3.26 14.95
N SER A 139 -1.91 -3.71 15.24
CA SER A 139 -2.25 -4.33 16.53
C SER A 139 -1.44 -5.60 16.78
N HIS A 140 -1.26 -6.45 15.76
CA HIS A 140 -0.48 -7.67 15.89
C HIS A 140 0.99 -7.39 16.20
N LEU A 141 1.60 -6.41 15.52
CA LEU A 141 2.97 -5.98 15.79
C LEU A 141 3.10 -5.45 17.22
N PHE A 142 2.14 -4.65 17.68
CA PHE A 142 2.15 -4.11 19.03
C PHE A 142 1.99 -5.19 20.11
N ASP A 143 1.07 -6.14 19.92
CA ASP A 143 0.81 -7.22 20.89
C ASP A 143 1.98 -8.21 20.98
N THR A 144 2.65 -8.50 19.86
CA THR A 144 3.83 -9.39 19.84
C THR A 144 5.04 -8.78 20.57
N GLN A 145 5.21 -7.46 20.52
CA GLN A 145 6.22 -6.77 21.32
C GLN A 145 5.92 -6.86 22.83
N ARG A 146 4.64 -6.76 23.23
CA ARG A 146 4.23 -6.90 24.64
C ARG A 146 4.36 -8.32 25.16
N GLY A 147 4.02 -9.32 24.34
CA GLY A 147 4.11 -10.74 24.69
C GLY A 147 5.54 -11.26 24.91
N ARG A 148 6.55 -10.64 24.27
CA ARG A 148 7.97 -10.98 24.51
C ARG A 148 8.47 -10.54 25.88
N ALA A 149 7.89 -9.50 26.49
CA ALA A 149 8.26 -9.05 27.83
C ALA A 149 7.66 -9.91 28.96
N THR A 150 6.58 -10.66 28.70
CA THR A 150 5.89 -11.48 29.70
C THR A 150 6.18 -12.98 29.63
N ASN A 151 6.79 -13.47 28.54
CA ASN A 151 6.94 -14.91 28.29
C ASN A 151 8.22 -15.55 28.84
N VAL A 152 8.72 -15.10 30.00
CA VAL A 152 9.67 -15.90 30.81
C VAL A 152 8.96 -16.66 31.93
N ALA A 153 7.67 -16.40 32.22
CA ALA A 153 7.00 -17.01 33.38
C ALA A 153 5.61 -17.64 33.15
N THR A 154 5.05 -17.68 31.93
CA THR A 154 3.70 -18.23 31.75
C THR A 154 3.49 -18.90 30.40
N ALA A 155 4.39 -19.83 30.06
CA ALA A 155 4.15 -20.82 29.01
C ALA A 155 3.21 -21.91 29.54
N GLY A 156 1.93 -21.59 29.71
CA GLY A 156 0.92 -22.55 30.13
C GLY A 156 -0.45 -21.87 30.26
N LEU A 157 -1.42 -22.38 29.51
CA LEU A 157 -2.82 -21.95 29.38
C LEU A 157 -3.08 -20.85 28.34
N MET A 158 -3.74 -21.27 27.25
CA MET A 158 -4.35 -20.52 26.14
C MET A 158 -3.53 -20.45 24.83
N GLY A 159 -3.51 -21.60 24.15
CA GLY A 159 -3.65 -21.78 22.70
C GLY A 159 -3.06 -20.75 21.74
N GLY A 160 -1.97 -21.17 21.06
CA GLY A 160 -1.80 -20.84 19.64
C GLY A 160 -0.72 -19.83 19.25
N ALA A 161 0.44 -19.83 19.92
CA ALA A 161 1.66 -19.30 19.32
C ALA A 161 2.67 -20.45 19.18
N THR A 162 2.51 -21.28 18.15
CA THR A 162 3.60 -22.15 17.70
C THR A 162 4.62 -21.27 16.99
N PRO A 163 5.87 -21.15 17.48
CA PRO A 163 6.94 -20.63 16.64
C PRO A 163 7.26 -21.73 15.64
N VAL A 164 6.57 -21.75 14.50
CA VAL A 164 6.96 -22.63 13.40
C VAL A 164 8.28 -22.09 12.89
N GLY A 165 9.40 -22.71 13.27
CA GLY A 165 10.63 -22.64 12.51
C GLY A 165 10.39 -23.40 11.20
N ASP A 166 10.43 -22.72 10.07
CA ASP A 166 10.39 -23.36 8.76
C ASP A 166 11.85 -23.55 8.33
N PRO A 167 12.28 -24.78 7.96
CA PRO A 167 13.66 -25.05 7.55
C PRO A 167 14.07 -24.46 6.19
N SER A 168 13.21 -23.69 5.52
CA SER A 168 13.40 -23.22 4.13
C SER A 168 14.43 -22.09 3.91
N GLY A 169 14.99 -21.47 4.96
CA GLY A 169 16.05 -20.45 4.81
C GLY A 169 15.61 -19.14 4.11
N VAL A 170 14.32 -18.97 3.82
CA VAL A 170 13.74 -17.70 3.36
C VAL A 170 13.65 -16.77 4.57
N PRO A 171 14.13 -15.50 4.50
CA PRO A 171 13.93 -14.57 5.60
C PRO A 171 12.43 -14.45 5.87
N LYS A 172 11.99 -15.00 7.01
CA LYS A 172 10.59 -14.91 7.42
C LYS A 172 10.27 -13.45 7.69
N GLY A 173 9.60 -12.82 6.73
CA GLY A 173 8.82 -11.63 7.01
C GLY A 173 7.92 -11.90 8.22
N PHE A 174 7.62 -10.84 8.97
CA PHE A 174 6.69 -10.89 10.09
C PHE A 174 5.43 -11.69 9.70
N ALA A 175 5.00 -12.62 10.55
CA ALA A 175 3.82 -13.44 10.28
C ALA A 175 2.58 -12.52 10.26
N ILE A 176 2.16 -12.09 9.08
CA ILE A 176 0.95 -11.29 8.91
C ILE A 176 -0.26 -12.16 9.29
N PRO A 177 -1.20 -11.66 10.11
CA PRO A 177 -2.40 -12.41 10.44
C PRO A 177 -3.18 -12.83 9.19
N SER A 178 -3.64 -14.08 9.11
CA SER A 178 -4.34 -14.62 7.93
C SER A 178 -5.55 -13.77 7.50
N ARG A 179 -6.26 -13.18 8.48
CA ARG A 179 -7.38 -12.25 8.21
C ARG A 179 -6.94 -11.00 7.45
N ALA A 180 -5.79 -10.42 7.80
CA ALA A 180 -5.25 -9.29 7.06
C ALA A 180 -4.84 -9.70 5.64
N ALA A 181 -4.22 -10.87 5.49
CA ALA A 181 -3.85 -11.40 4.18
C ALA A 181 -5.08 -11.63 3.27
N GLU A 182 -6.17 -12.19 3.80
CA GLU A 182 -7.43 -12.37 3.06
C GLU A 182 -8.04 -11.04 2.61
N LEU A 183 -8.01 -10.02 3.47
CA LEU A 183 -8.51 -8.69 3.15
C LEU A 183 -7.66 -7.99 2.08
N LEU A 184 -6.34 -8.23 2.06
CA LEU A 184 -5.41 -7.62 1.10
C LEU A 184 -5.35 -8.36 -0.23
N LYS A 185 -5.70 -9.65 -0.27
CA LYS A 185 -5.60 -10.51 -1.46
C LYS A 185 -6.15 -9.88 -2.75
N PRO A 186 -7.30 -9.19 -2.77
CA PRO A 186 -7.82 -8.57 -4.00
C PRO A 186 -7.04 -7.35 -4.48
N PHE A 187 -6.17 -6.79 -3.64
CA PHE A 187 -5.45 -5.54 -3.86
C PHE A 187 -3.94 -5.74 -4.07
N LEU A 188 -3.45 -6.98 -3.98
CA LEU A 188 -2.02 -7.26 -4.15
C LEU A 188 -1.57 -6.94 -5.57
N ARG A 189 -0.43 -6.27 -5.67
CA ARG A 189 0.26 -6.04 -6.96
C ARG A 189 0.82 -7.37 -7.48
N PRO A 190 0.97 -7.54 -8.80
CA PRO A 190 1.65 -8.71 -9.37
C PRO A 190 3.05 -8.88 -8.76
N GLY A 191 3.35 -10.06 -8.22
CA GLY A 191 4.61 -10.33 -7.48
C GLY A 191 4.57 -10.00 -5.97
N GLY A 192 3.42 -9.58 -5.44
CA GLY A 192 3.26 -9.20 -4.02
C GLY A 192 3.17 -10.34 -3.00
N MET A 193 3.24 -11.61 -3.39
CA MET A 193 3.25 -12.75 -2.45
C MET A 193 4.64 -12.99 -1.86
#